data_AF-A0A5Q8CC97-F1
#
_entry.id   AF-A0A5Q8CC97-F1
#
_cell.length_a   1.000
_cell.length_b   1.000
_cell.length_c   1.000
_cell.angle_alpha   90.00
_cell.angle_beta   90.00
_cell.angle_gamma   90.00
#
_symmetry.space_group_name_H-M   'P 1'
#
loop_
_entity.id
_entity.type
_entity.pdbx_description
1 polymer ?
#
loop_
_entity_poly.entity_id
_entity_poly.type
_entity_poly.pdbx_seq_one_letter_code
_entity_poly.pdbx_strand_id
1 'polypeptide(L)'
;VLGKFGKTEAEGGGFRALIAKALELSVPVLIGVPVINLVPFREYSADLAHEIELSHLPSDRFAAVERLLHGSVKVRGANQSQYRRIVGAGLA
;
A
#
# COMPACT_ATOMS: atom_id res chain seq x y z
N VAL A 1 5.91 8.35 8.75
CA VAL A 1 4.58 8.32 9.45
C VAL A 1 3.97 6.95 9.28
N LEU A 2 3.42 6.34 10.33
CA LEU A 2 2.61 5.12 10.23
C LEU A 2 1.13 5.49 10.35
N GLY A 3 0.34 5.11 9.36
CA GLY A 3 -1.10 5.36 9.33
C GLY A 3 -1.91 4.11 8.99
N LYS A 4 -3.23 4.22 9.06
CA LYS A 4 -4.18 3.20 8.62
C LYS A 4 -5.11 3.82 7.59
N PHE A 5 -5.41 3.11 6.51
CA PHE A 5 -6.44 3.53 5.55
C PHE A 5 -7.77 2.86 5.90
N GLY A 6 -8.56 3.54 6.72
CA GLY A 6 -9.84 3.06 7.25
C GLY A 6 -11.02 3.47 6.39
N LYS A 7 -12.22 3.29 6.94
CA LYS A 7 -13.48 3.70 6.32
C LYS A 7 -13.49 5.21 6.05
N THR A 8 -13.07 6.02 7.02
CA THR A 8 -13.05 7.48 6.91
C THR A 8 -12.14 7.98 5.78
N GLU A 9 -10.97 7.38 5.60
CA GLU A 9 -10.09 7.72 4.48
C GLU A 9 -10.69 7.27 3.14
N ALA A 10 -11.29 6.08 3.08
CA ALA A 10 -11.99 5.60 1.88
C ALA A 10 -13.13 6.55 1.45
N GLU A 11 -13.80 7.18 2.42
CA GLU A 11 -14.87 8.17 2.18
C GLU A 11 -14.35 9.60 1.89
N GLY A 12 -13.03 9.81 1.87
CA GLY A 12 -12.43 11.11 1.53
C GLY A 12 -11.96 11.98 2.70
N GLY A 13 -12.17 11.54 3.94
CA GLY A 13 -11.76 12.26 5.13
C GLY A 13 -10.47 11.74 5.78
N GLY A 14 -10.39 11.92 7.09
CA GLY A 14 -9.36 11.33 7.93
C GLY A 14 -7.96 11.86 7.59
N PHE A 15 -6.99 10.96 7.54
CA PHE A 15 -5.59 11.34 7.37
C PHE A 15 -5.14 11.60 5.92
N ARG A 16 -6.05 11.62 4.93
CA ARG A 16 -5.67 11.82 3.51
C ARG A 16 -4.87 13.10 3.27
N ALA A 17 -5.26 14.21 3.88
CA ALA A 17 -4.53 15.48 3.76
C ALA A 17 -3.14 15.40 4.42
N LEU A 18 -3.03 14.71 5.56
CA LEU A 18 -1.74 14.52 6.25
C LEU A 18 -0.80 13.61 5.46
N ILE A 19 -1.33 12.54 4.85
CA ILE A 19 -0.56 11.63 3.99
C ILE A 19 -0.01 12.42 2.79
N ALA A 20 -0.86 13.19 2.11
CA ALA A 20 -0.43 14.05 1.01
C ALA A 20 0.66 15.04 1.48
N LYS A 21 0.48 15.67 2.64
CA LYS A 21 1.46 16.62 3.18
C LYS A 21 2.80 15.97 3.52
N ALA A 22 2.80 14.75 4.05
CA ALA A 22 4.02 14.01 4.32
C ALA A 22 4.79 13.69 3.03
N LEU A 23 4.08 13.29 1.96
CA LEU A 23 4.67 13.05 0.65
C LEU A 23 5.26 14.33 0.05
N GLU A 24 4.56 15.47 0.15
CA GLU A 24 5.11 16.79 -0.27
C GLU A 24 6.41 17.15 0.45
N LEU A 25 6.54 16.75 1.72
CA LEU A 25 7.73 16.98 2.55
C LEU A 25 8.81 15.89 2.37
N SER A 26 8.65 14.98 1.41
CA SER A 26 9.54 13.82 1.20
C SER A 26 9.68 12.94 2.45
N VAL A 27 8.66 12.92 3.30
CA VAL A 27 8.61 12.06 4.48
C VAL A 27 7.99 10.72 4.09
N PRO A 28 8.68 9.58 4.28
CA PRO A 28 8.12 8.28 3.95
C PRO A 28 6.90 7.95 4.82
N VAL A 29 5.89 7.35 4.19
CA VAL A 29 4.64 6.96 4.82
C VAL A 29 4.42 5.46 4.64
N LEU A 30 4.22 4.77 5.76
CA LEU A 30 3.77 3.37 5.78
C LEU A 30 2.30 3.34 6.15
N ILE A 31 1.46 2.71 5.34
CA ILE A 31 0.01 2.65 5.56
C ILE A 31 -0.45 1.21 5.65
N GLY A 32 -1.08 0.85 6.76
CA GLY A 32 -1.81 -0.40 6.89
C GLY A 32 -3.16 -0.31 6.19
N VAL A 33 -3.41 -1.18 5.21
CA VAL A 33 -4.66 -1.20 4.44
C VAL A 33 -5.39 -2.52 4.70
N PRO A 34 -6.56 -2.50 5.36
CA PRO A 34 -7.42 -3.68 5.45
C PRO A 34 -7.86 -4.13 4.05
N VAL A 35 -8.02 -5.44 3.83
CA VAL A 35 -8.39 -6.02 2.52
C VAL A 35 -9.65 -5.37 1.93
N ILE A 36 -10.67 -5.13 2.76
CA ILE A 36 -11.94 -4.46 2.35
C ILE A 36 -11.73 -3.04 1.79
N ASN A 37 -10.63 -2.39 2.15
CA ASN A 37 -10.30 -1.04 1.72
C ASN A 37 -9.19 -1.00 0.64
N LEU A 38 -8.74 -2.14 0.10
CA LEU A 38 -7.68 -2.15 -0.92
C LEU A 38 -8.08 -1.42 -2.20
N VAL A 39 -9.32 -1.62 -2.67
CA VAL A 39 -9.83 -0.93 -3.87
C VAL A 39 -9.83 0.60 -3.68
N PRO A 40 -10.51 1.17 -2.66
CA PRO A 40 -10.51 2.62 -2.47
C PRO A 40 -9.12 3.17 -2.14
N PHE A 41 -8.24 2.38 -1.50
CA PHE A 41 -6.84 2.79 -1.30
C PHE A 41 -6.10 2.92 -2.63
N ARG A 42 -6.21 1.94 -3.53
CA ARG A 42 -5.57 1.97 -4.86
C ARG A 42 -6.07 3.15 -5.70
N GLU A 43 -7.36 3.46 -5.62
CA GLU A 43 -7.93 4.65 -6.26
C GLU A 43 -7.36 5.94 -5.68
N TYR A 44 -7.22 6.03 -4.35
CA TYR A 44 -6.62 7.18 -3.68
C TYR A 44 -5.12 7.35 -4.03
N SER A 45 -4.36 6.26 -3.98
CA SER A 45 -2.91 6.30 -4.12
C SER A 45 -2.43 6.35 -5.56
N ALA A 46 -3.27 5.95 -6.52
CA ALA A 46 -2.90 5.76 -7.91
C ALA A 46 -1.58 4.98 -8.03
N ASP A 47 -0.60 5.53 -8.74
CA ASP A 47 0.72 4.97 -9.00
C ASP A 47 1.77 5.27 -7.90
N LEU A 48 1.40 6.01 -6.86
CA LEU A 48 2.31 6.39 -5.77
C LEU A 48 2.52 5.28 -4.74
N ALA A 49 1.62 4.30 -4.65
CA ALA A 49 1.72 3.22 -3.67
C ALA A 49 2.61 2.07 -4.15
N HIS A 50 3.43 1.57 -3.22
CA HIS A 50 4.11 0.29 -3.35
C HIS A 50 3.52 -0.69 -2.33
N GLU A 51 2.77 -1.69 -2.81
CA GLU A 51 2.19 -2.72 -1.95
C GLU A 51 3.27 -3.72 -1.51
N ILE A 52 3.31 -4.00 -0.21
CA ILE A 52 4.24 -4.93 0.42
C ILE A 52 3.42 -6.01 1.13
N GLU A 53 3.51 -7.24 0.63
CA GLU A 53 2.99 -8.40 1.35
C GLU A 53 3.79 -8.59 2.64
N LEU A 54 3.09 -8.71 3.78
CA LEU A 54 3.71 -8.89 5.09
C LEU A 54 4.63 -10.11 5.15
N SER A 55 4.30 -11.17 4.41
CA SER A 55 5.11 -12.40 4.30
C SER A 55 6.47 -12.17 3.63
N HIS A 56 6.66 -11.07 2.90
CA HIS A 56 7.94 -10.70 2.30
C HIS A 56 8.83 -9.86 3.24
N LEU A 57 8.34 -9.47 4.41
CA LEU A 57 9.14 -8.81 5.41
C LEU A 57 9.81 -9.85 6.33
N PRO A 58 11.11 -9.69 6.63
CA PRO A 58 11.76 -10.55 7.60
C PRO A 58 11.14 -10.33 8.99
N SER A 59 11.11 -11.37 9.81
CA SER A 59 10.62 -11.28 11.19
C SER A 59 11.56 -10.46 12.09
N ASP A 60 12.83 -10.33 11.70
CA ASP A 60 13.76 -9.42 12.37
C ASP A 60 13.41 -7.96 12.07
N ARG A 61 13.22 -7.20 13.15
CA ARG A 61 12.80 -5.79 13.11
C ARG A 61 13.79 -4.87 12.40
N PHE A 62 15.10 -5.10 12.51
CA PHE A 62 16.09 -4.24 11.85
C PHE A 62 16.13 -4.53 10.36
N ALA A 63 16.18 -5.80 9.97
CA ALA A 63 16.11 -6.22 8.59
C ALA A 63 14.79 -5.78 7.92
N ALA A 64 13.68 -5.75 8.66
CA ALA A 64 12.40 -5.28 8.14
C ALA A 64 12.42 -3.79 7.85
N VAL A 65 13.00 -2.99 8.74
CA VAL A 65 13.17 -1.54 8.53
C VAL A 65 14.08 -1.27 7.34
N GLU A 66 15.22 -1.96 7.23
CA GLU A 66 16.10 -1.83 6.05
C GLU A 66 15.35 -2.18 4.76
N ARG A 67 14.60 -3.28 4.75
CA ARG A 67 13.80 -3.67 3.59
C ARG A 67 12.78 -2.61 3.20
N LEU A 68 12.10 -2.00 4.18
CA LEU A 68 11.11 -0.95 3.97
C LEU A 68 11.74 0.34 3.42
N LEU A 69 12.93 0.71 3.90
CA LEU A 69 13.64 1.92 3.49
C LEU A 69 14.32 1.79 2.12
N HIS A 70 14.87 0.61 1.80
CA HIS A 70 15.59 0.38 0.54
C HIS A 70 14.68 -0.11 -0.60
N GLY A 71 13.51 -0.68 -0.27
CA GLY A 71 12.52 -1.12 -1.25
C GLY A 71 11.69 0.00 -1.86
N SER A 72 11.77 1.23 -1.33
CA SER A 72 10.89 2.35 -1.71
C SER A 72 11.19 2.95 -3.09
N VAL A 73 12.23 2.47 -3.80
CA VAL A 73 12.64 3.00 -5.11
C VAL A 73 12.53 1.92 -6.19
N LYS A 74 11.29 1.59 -6.56
CA LYS A 74 10.99 1.12 -7.93
C LYS A 74 9.55 1.47 -8.27
N VAL A 75 9.35 2.72 -8.70
CA VAL A 75 8.16 3.10 -9.47
C VAL A 75 8.22 2.31 -10.78
N ARG A 76 7.61 1.13 -10.81
CA ARG A 76 7.39 0.39 -12.05
C ARG A 76 6.08 0.91 -12.63
N GLY A 77 6.23 1.78 -13.63
CA GLY A 77 5.12 2.20 -14.47
C GLY A 77 4.41 1.00 -15.09
N ALA A 78 3.09 1.13 -15.15
CA ALA A 78 2.14 0.37 -15.96
C ALA A 78 2.15 -1.17 -15.84
N ASN A 79 1.05 -1.69 -15.29
CA ASN A 79 0.34 -2.88 -15.76
C ASN A 79 1.10 -4.22 -15.73
N GLN A 80 0.83 -5.07 -14.72
CA GLN A 80 0.72 -6.52 -14.95
C GLN A 80 -0.38 -7.15 -14.07
N SER A 81 -1.57 -7.28 -14.67
CA SER A 81 -2.23 -8.59 -14.87
C SER A 81 -1.81 -9.76 -13.97
N GLN A 82 -2.27 -9.79 -12.71
CA GLN A 82 -2.38 -11.05 -11.97
C GLN A 82 -3.60 -11.11 -11.04
N TYR A 83 -4.74 -10.58 -11.50
CA TYR A 83 -6.07 -10.85 -10.92
C TYR A 83 -6.74 -12.04 -11.62
N ARG A 84 -5.97 -13.09 -11.93
CA ARG A 84 -6.43 -14.34 -12.58
C ARG A 84 -5.98 -15.56 -11.77
N ARG A 85 -6.23 -15.54 -10.45
CA ARG A 85 -6.12 -16.76 -9.63
C ARG A 85 -7.19 -16.91 -8.55
N ILE A 86 -7.93 -15.85 -8.19
CA ILE A 86 -8.94 -15.93 -7.12
C ILE A 86 -10.36 -16.26 -7.65
N VAL A 87 -10.60 -16.23 -8.96
CA VAL A 87 -11.92 -16.55 -9.57
C VAL A 87 -11.88 -17.70 -10.60
N GLY A 88 -10.86 -18.56 -10.53
CA GLY A 88 -10.63 -19.65 -11.51
C GLY A 88 -10.61 -21.06 -10.91
N ALA A 89 -11.20 -21.27 -9.74
CA ALA A 89 -11.32 -22.59 -9.11
C ALA A 89 -12.75 -22.78 -8.59
N GLY A 90 -13.64 -23.13 -9.50
CA GLY A 90 -15.04 -23.39 -9.20
C GLY A 90 -15.92 -23.17 -10.41
N LEU A 91 -15.87 -24.12 -11.34
CA LEU A 91 -16.99 -24.66 -12.12
C LEU A 91 -16.39 -25.61 -13.16
N ALA A 92 -16.48 -26.90 -12.82
CA ALA A 92 -16.45 -27.99 -13.78
C ALA A 92 -17.71 -27.95 -14.65
#